data_AF-A0A7J8UWZ8-F1
#
_entry.id   AF-A0A7J8UWZ8-F1
#
_cell.length_a   1.000
_cell.length_b   1.000
_cell.length_c   1.000
_cell.angle_alpha   90.00
_cell.angle_beta   90.00
_cell.angle_gamma   90.00
#
_symmetry.space_group_name_H-M   'P 1'
#
loop_
_entity.id
_entity.type
_entity.pdbx_description
1 polymer ?
#
loop_
_entity_poly.entity_id
_entity_poly.type
_entity_poly.pdbx_seq_one_letter_code
_entity_poly.pdbx_strand_id
1 'polypeptide(L)'
;MIQETFKNRALIRFPRLNFLKLKGLQKLIGFCHEDYIVEFPALTILEIENCPELKGFIHNSIRKNVPSHGAFFNNKVAFSNLKKITISHLRNAKRIWDGQLHTNSFSMLKELTVKECDVLLNIFSPFLLGVFQRLEKLKVTDCASLEEVFQPQVQGLDIEETYAVHSQLREVNLVRLPKLKHVWTKHRKGNISFENLQDVFILECGSLKTLFPFSIAKDLHQLERLTITRCGLEEIVSKSAEDSDEQEICFAFNQLSFLRLWDLPNLTCFYPGMHRTTWPALKQLQIYGCGRIKIFGHEESEIPHPLFVIEKV
;
A
#
# COMPACT_ATOMS: atom_id res chain seq x y z
N MET A 1 -6.93 21.53 -41.05
CA MET A 1 -6.32 22.74 -40.46
C MET A 1 -6.94 22.97 -39.09
N ILE A 2 -6.39 22.36 -38.05
CA ILE A 2 -6.58 22.78 -36.66
C ILE A 2 -5.17 22.72 -36.07
N GLN A 3 -4.52 23.88 -36.05
CA GLN A 3 -3.33 24.09 -35.22
C GLN A 3 -3.81 24.02 -33.77
N GLU A 4 -3.67 22.86 -33.13
CA GLU A 4 -3.68 22.84 -31.67
C GLU A 4 -2.50 23.69 -31.22
N THR A 5 -2.85 24.82 -30.63
CA THR A 5 -1.94 25.80 -30.08
C THR A 5 -1.09 25.07 -29.03
N PHE A 6 0.20 24.87 -29.33
CA PHE A 6 1.22 24.68 -28.30
C PHE A 6 1.24 25.97 -27.47
N LYS A 7 0.29 26.11 -26.54
CA LYS A 7 0.39 27.09 -25.46
C LYS A 7 1.69 26.76 -24.74
N ASN A 8 2.68 27.63 -24.87
CA ASN A 8 3.87 27.64 -24.02
C ASN A 8 3.38 27.52 -22.57
N ARG A 9 3.47 26.32 -21.98
CA ARG A 9 3.18 26.12 -20.57
C ARG A 9 4.29 26.82 -19.81
N ALA A 10 3.95 27.85 -19.06
CA ALA A 10 4.96 28.58 -18.29
C ALA A 10 5.54 27.65 -17.21
N LEU A 11 6.86 27.57 -17.15
CA LEU A 11 7.59 26.74 -16.20
C LEU A 11 7.84 27.54 -14.91
N ILE A 12 7.41 27.00 -13.77
CA ILE A 12 7.76 27.51 -12.44
C ILE A 12 8.73 26.51 -11.82
N ARG A 13 9.90 27.00 -11.40
CA ARG A 13 10.95 26.14 -10.85
C ARG A 13 11.37 26.63 -9.48
N PHE A 14 11.39 25.72 -8.51
CA PHE A 14 11.88 25.95 -7.15
C PHE A 14 13.20 25.21 -6.94
N PRO A 15 14.35 25.73 -7.43
CA PRO A 15 15.58 24.96 -7.59
C PRO A 15 16.23 24.55 -6.28
N ARG A 16 15.99 25.28 -5.19
CA ARG A 16 16.64 25.07 -3.89
C ARG A 16 15.68 24.67 -2.76
N LEU A 17 14.37 24.61 -3.04
CA LEU A 17 13.38 24.27 -2.01
C LEU A 17 13.53 22.79 -1.65
N ASN A 18 13.91 22.49 -0.41
CA ASN A 18 14.15 21.13 0.08
C ASN A 18 12.98 20.55 0.89
N PHE A 19 12.15 21.42 1.48
CA PHE A 19 11.01 21.10 2.32
C PHE A 19 9.83 22.01 1.98
N LEU A 20 8.65 21.43 1.82
CA LEU A 20 7.40 22.15 1.57
C LEU A 20 6.32 21.59 2.48
N LYS A 21 5.72 22.46 3.30
CA LYS A 21 4.58 22.13 4.17
C LYS A 21 3.41 23.06 3.90
N LEU A 22 2.27 22.49 3.57
CA LEU A 22 0.98 23.16 3.47
C LEU A 22 0.14 22.70 4.66
N LYS A 23 -0.16 23.60 5.62
CA LYS A 23 -0.87 23.25 6.84
C LYS A 23 -2.02 24.19 7.14
N GLY A 24 -3.20 23.62 7.38
CA GLY A 24 -4.37 24.38 7.85
C GLY A 24 -4.95 25.34 6.82
N LEU A 25 -4.63 25.16 5.53
CA LEU A 25 -5.03 26.07 4.47
C LEU A 25 -6.47 25.75 4.01
N GLN A 26 -7.45 26.25 4.75
CA GLN A 26 -8.86 25.89 4.61
C GLN A 26 -9.49 26.23 3.25
N LYS A 27 -8.95 27.23 2.54
CA LYS A 27 -9.49 27.72 1.26
C LYS A 27 -8.59 27.39 0.06
N LEU A 28 -7.46 26.72 0.28
CA LEU A 28 -6.52 26.42 -0.80
C LEU A 28 -7.08 25.29 -1.66
N ILE A 29 -7.36 25.58 -2.94
CA ILE A 29 -7.92 24.61 -3.90
C ILE A 29 -6.87 23.88 -4.74
N GLY A 30 -5.69 24.48 -4.90
CA GLY A 30 -4.51 23.88 -5.54
C GLY A 30 -3.26 24.71 -5.28
N PHE A 31 -2.08 24.11 -5.42
CA PHE A 31 -0.79 24.82 -5.27
C PHE A 31 -0.51 25.73 -6.47
N CYS A 32 -0.84 25.28 -7.69
CA CYS A 32 -0.66 26.07 -8.90
C CYS A 32 -1.79 25.82 -9.92
N HIS A 33 -1.98 26.76 -10.85
CA HIS A 33 -2.93 26.64 -11.94
C HIS A 33 -2.44 25.64 -13.00
N GLU A 34 -3.35 24.96 -13.68
CA GLU A 34 -3.01 23.90 -14.62
C GLU A 34 -2.24 24.33 -15.88
N ASP A 35 -2.17 25.63 -16.17
CA ASP A 35 -1.43 26.16 -17.31
C ASP A 35 0.09 26.16 -17.07
N TYR A 36 0.52 25.91 -15.82
CA TYR A 36 1.91 25.87 -15.42
C TYR A 36 2.40 24.44 -15.24
N ILE A 37 3.69 24.25 -15.55
CA ILE A 37 4.46 23.10 -15.11
C ILE A 37 5.26 23.55 -13.90
N VAL A 38 5.28 22.75 -12.84
CA VAL A 38 6.01 23.10 -11.61
C VAL A 38 7.08 22.06 -11.30
N GLU A 39 8.31 22.51 -11.14
CA GLU A 39 9.46 21.65 -10.85
C GLU A 39 10.07 21.92 -9.47
N PHE A 40 10.31 20.84 -8.74
CA PHE A 40 10.97 20.83 -7.44
C PHE A 40 12.19 19.89 -7.46
N PRO A 41 13.30 20.28 -8.11
CA PRO A 41 14.44 19.39 -8.29
C PRO A 41 15.16 19.05 -6.97
N ALA A 42 15.10 19.90 -5.95
CA ALA A 42 15.78 19.67 -4.66
C ALA A 42 14.85 19.23 -3.52
N LEU A 43 13.53 19.13 -3.75
CA LEU A 43 12.57 18.86 -2.69
C LEU A 43 12.68 17.41 -2.23
N THR A 44 12.85 17.24 -0.92
CA THR A 44 13.04 15.94 -0.27
C THR A 44 11.87 15.53 0.61
N ILE A 45 11.11 16.50 1.12
CA ILE A 45 9.97 16.25 2.02
C ILE A 45 8.80 17.16 1.60
N LEU A 46 7.62 16.55 1.46
CA LEU A 46 6.35 17.23 1.21
C LEU A 46 5.34 16.84 2.27
N GLU A 47 4.76 17.84 2.94
CA GLU A 47 3.74 17.66 3.96
C GLU A 47 2.48 18.47 3.61
N ILE A 48 1.33 17.82 3.60
CA ILE A 48 0.03 18.42 3.36
C ILE A 48 -0.88 18.00 4.51
N GLU A 49 -1.22 18.96 5.37
CA GLU A 49 -1.95 18.72 6.61
C GLU A 49 -3.19 19.62 6.70
N ASN A 50 -4.37 19.01 6.80
CA ASN A 50 -5.61 19.74 7.05
C ASN A 50 -5.86 20.88 6.03
N CYS A 51 -5.82 20.52 4.74
CA CYS A 51 -6.18 21.39 3.61
C CYS A 51 -7.42 20.80 2.92
N PRO A 52 -8.62 20.89 3.53
CA PRO A 52 -9.79 20.12 3.10
C PRO A 52 -10.30 20.47 1.70
N GLU A 53 -10.21 21.74 1.29
CA GLU A 53 -10.64 22.22 -0.03
C GLU A 53 -9.64 21.92 -1.15
N LEU A 54 -8.49 21.30 -0.83
CA LEU A 54 -7.43 21.05 -1.81
C LEU A 54 -7.84 19.90 -2.74
N LYS A 55 -8.07 20.22 -4.02
CA LYS A 55 -8.59 19.28 -5.01
C LYS A 55 -7.51 18.55 -5.79
N GLY A 56 -6.33 19.17 -5.89
CA GLY A 56 -5.16 18.62 -6.54
C GLY A 56 -3.96 19.54 -6.28
N PHE A 57 -2.75 19.02 -6.44
CA PHE A 57 -1.56 19.84 -6.30
C PHE A 57 -1.49 20.87 -7.45
N ILE A 58 -1.79 20.45 -8.67
CA ILE A 58 -1.99 21.32 -9.84
C ILE A 58 -3.48 21.28 -10.20
N HIS A 59 -4.17 22.42 -10.14
CA HIS A 59 -5.63 22.48 -10.25
C HIS A 59 -6.11 23.45 -11.34
N ASN A 60 -7.23 23.10 -12.01
CA ASN A 60 -7.98 24.01 -12.87
C ASN A 60 -9.33 24.34 -12.25
N SER A 61 -9.60 25.62 -12.03
CA SER A 61 -10.87 26.11 -11.46
C SER A 61 -12.03 26.12 -12.48
N ILE A 62 -11.74 26.03 -13.78
CA ILE A 62 -12.70 26.24 -14.88
C ILE A 62 -13.35 24.94 -15.35
N ARG A 63 -12.65 23.80 -15.28
CA ARG A 63 -13.21 22.48 -15.64
C ARG A 63 -14.10 21.94 -14.52
N LYS A 64 -15.31 22.49 -14.40
CA LYS A 64 -16.36 21.91 -13.52
C LYS A 64 -16.98 20.62 -14.07
N ASN A 65 -16.80 20.32 -15.37
CA ASN A 65 -17.59 19.30 -16.09
C ASN A 65 -16.77 18.19 -16.77
N VAL A 66 -15.45 18.15 -16.59
CA VAL A 66 -14.64 16.99 -17.00
C VAL A 66 -14.06 16.43 -15.72
N PRO A 67 -14.28 15.14 -15.39
CA PRO A 67 -13.64 14.55 -14.23
C PRO A 67 -12.14 14.56 -14.51
N SER A 68 -11.41 15.56 -14.01
CA SER A 68 -10.00 15.36 -13.68
C SER A 68 -10.01 14.10 -12.83
N HIS A 69 -9.30 13.05 -13.22
CA HIS A 69 -9.49 11.64 -12.83
C HIS A 69 -9.27 11.35 -11.32
N GLY A 70 -9.94 12.08 -10.44
CA GLY A 70 -9.92 12.02 -8.99
C GLY A 70 -8.55 12.12 -8.33
N ALA A 71 -7.48 12.39 -9.08
CA ALA A 71 -6.11 12.23 -8.66
C ALA A 71 -5.49 13.53 -8.16
N PHE A 72 -4.71 13.44 -7.08
CA PHE A 72 -4.09 14.60 -6.44
C PHE A 72 -2.83 15.12 -7.17
N PHE A 73 -1.93 14.22 -7.58
CA PHE A 73 -0.74 14.54 -8.37
C PHE A 73 -0.90 14.05 -9.82
N ASN A 74 -0.41 14.84 -10.77
CA ASN A 74 -0.45 14.53 -12.21
C ASN A 74 0.92 14.83 -12.87
N ASN A 75 1.00 14.68 -14.19
CA ASN A 75 2.21 14.93 -14.97
C ASN A 75 2.67 16.41 -15.06
N LYS A 76 1.94 17.38 -14.48
CA LYS A 76 2.32 18.80 -14.51
C LYS A 76 3.20 19.22 -13.33
N VAL A 77 3.49 18.31 -12.41
CA VAL A 77 4.42 18.55 -11.30
C VAL A 77 5.55 17.53 -11.32
N ALA A 78 6.77 18.01 -11.14
CA ALA A 78 7.96 17.17 -11.10
C ALA A 78 8.65 17.21 -9.73
N PHE A 79 8.83 16.02 -9.13
CA PHE A 79 9.48 15.83 -7.84
C PHE A 79 10.64 14.83 -7.96
N SER A 80 11.81 15.30 -8.40
CA SER A 80 12.94 14.42 -8.77
C SER A 80 13.69 13.79 -7.60
N ASN A 81 13.69 14.42 -6.42
CA ASN A 81 14.45 13.99 -5.24
C ASN A 81 13.60 13.78 -3.99
N LEU A 82 12.28 13.68 -4.16
CA LEU A 82 11.32 13.60 -3.06
C LEU A 82 11.42 12.23 -2.37
N LYS A 83 11.76 12.24 -1.08
CA LYS A 83 12.00 11.04 -0.27
C LYS A 83 10.84 10.73 0.67
N LYS A 84 10.09 11.75 1.11
CA LYS A 84 8.99 11.58 2.06
C LYS A 84 7.78 12.41 1.69
N ILE A 85 6.61 11.79 1.75
CA ILE A 85 5.31 12.44 1.59
C ILE A 85 4.45 12.14 2.81
N THR A 86 3.89 13.17 3.41
CA THR A 86 2.80 13.05 4.41
C THR A 86 1.59 13.81 3.91
N ILE A 87 0.46 13.13 3.77
CA ILE A 87 -0.82 13.72 3.37
C ILE A 87 -1.84 13.39 4.45
N SER A 88 -2.60 14.40 4.87
CA SER A 88 -3.76 14.16 5.72
C SER A 88 -4.95 15.03 5.36
N HIS A 89 -6.15 14.54 5.69
CA HIS A 89 -7.40 15.27 5.48
C HIS A 89 -7.65 15.65 4.01
N LEU A 90 -7.24 14.79 3.07
CA LEU A 90 -7.48 15.01 1.64
C LEU A 90 -8.92 14.59 1.29
N ARG A 91 -9.84 15.56 1.27
CA ARG A 91 -11.29 15.30 1.16
C ARG A 91 -11.85 15.34 -0.26
N ASN A 92 -11.05 15.76 -1.24
CA ASN A 92 -11.52 16.00 -2.61
C ASN A 92 -10.86 15.10 -3.67
N ALA A 93 -9.94 14.22 -3.29
CA ALA A 93 -9.23 13.35 -4.22
C ALA A 93 -9.52 11.87 -3.90
N LYS A 94 -10.11 11.16 -4.86
CA LYS A 94 -10.39 9.72 -4.76
C LYS A 94 -9.13 8.87 -4.93
N ARG A 95 -8.05 9.45 -5.45
CA ARG A 95 -6.74 8.82 -5.72
C ARG A 95 -5.63 9.82 -5.42
N ILE A 96 -4.45 9.37 -5.01
CA ILE A 96 -3.30 10.27 -4.79
C ILE A 96 -2.59 10.54 -6.12
N TRP A 97 -2.49 9.53 -6.99
CA TRP A 97 -1.67 9.58 -8.19
C TRP A 97 -2.53 9.45 -9.44
N ASP A 98 -2.24 10.27 -10.44
CA ASP A 98 -2.76 10.06 -11.79
C ASP A 98 -2.09 8.84 -12.43
N GLY A 99 -2.72 8.25 -13.46
CA GLY A 99 -2.13 7.12 -14.19
C GLY A 99 -0.91 7.53 -15.01
N GLN A 100 -0.79 8.81 -15.37
CA GLN A 100 0.35 9.37 -16.09
C GLN A 100 1.05 10.40 -15.21
N LEU A 101 2.14 9.97 -14.56
CA LEU A 101 3.02 10.84 -13.77
C LEU A 101 4.17 11.37 -14.64
N HIS A 102 4.77 12.49 -14.21
CA HIS A 102 5.94 13.03 -14.89
C HIS A 102 7.13 12.07 -14.77
N THR A 103 7.85 11.85 -15.87
CA THR A 103 9.04 10.98 -15.91
C THR A 103 10.06 11.43 -14.85
N ASN A 104 10.60 10.51 -14.08
CA ASN A 104 11.50 10.76 -12.94
C ASN A 104 10.89 11.39 -11.68
N SER A 105 9.57 11.60 -11.60
CA SER A 105 8.95 12.00 -10.34
C SER A 105 8.72 10.82 -9.42
N PHE A 106 8.92 11.05 -8.12
CA PHE A 106 8.66 10.07 -7.05
C PHE A 106 9.51 8.78 -7.07
N SER A 107 10.43 8.61 -8.01
CA SER A 107 11.34 7.45 -8.07
C SER A 107 12.28 7.35 -6.86
N MET A 108 12.47 8.46 -6.14
CA MET A 108 13.28 8.56 -4.92
C MET A 108 12.46 8.42 -3.63
N LEU A 109 11.14 8.21 -3.72
CA LEU A 109 10.24 8.17 -2.58
C LEU A 109 10.54 6.93 -1.73
N LYS A 110 10.81 7.15 -0.44
CA LYS A 110 11.09 6.11 0.55
C LYS A 110 9.96 5.94 1.56
N GLU A 111 9.29 7.04 1.93
CA GLU A 111 8.26 7.01 2.96
C GLU A 111 6.98 7.71 2.48
N LEU A 112 5.86 7.00 2.56
CA LEU A 112 4.52 7.55 2.33
C LEU A 112 3.66 7.39 3.59
N THR A 113 3.13 8.51 4.08
CA THR A 113 2.14 8.52 5.17
C THR A 113 0.86 9.20 4.71
N VAL A 114 -0.27 8.50 4.85
CA VAL A 114 -1.61 8.97 4.49
C VAL A 114 -2.51 8.85 5.71
N LYS A 115 -3.19 9.94 6.10
CA LYS A 115 -4.05 9.95 7.30
C LYS A 115 -5.38 10.62 7.04
N GLU A 116 -6.49 10.07 7.53
CA GLU A 116 -7.78 10.79 7.56
C GLU A 116 -8.22 11.25 6.15
N CYS A 117 -7.93 10.46 5.11
CA CYS A 117 -8.29 10.73 3.71
C CYS A 117 -9.55 9.93 3.33
N ASP A 118 -10.70 10.34 3.86
CA ASP A 118 -11.91 9.52 3.89
C ASP A 118 -12.56 9.23 2.54
N VAL A 119 -12.21 9.96 1.47
CA VAL A 119 -12.73 9.73 0.12
C VAL A 119 -11.80 8.89 -0.76
N LEU A 120 -10.60 8.58 -0.26
CA LEU A 120 -9.58 7.84 -0.99
C LEU A 120 -10.02 6.38 -1.12
N LEU A 121 -10.03 5.86 -2.36
CA LEU A 121 -10.46 4.49 -2.64
C LEU A 121 -9.28 3.52 -2.71
N ASN A 122 -8.14 3.99 -3.22
CA ASN A 122 -6.89 3.24 -3.26
C ASN A 122 -5.64 4.11 -3.05
N ILE A 123 -4.52 3.48 -2.66
CA ILE A 123 -3.23 4.17 -2.53
C ILE A 123 -2.44 4.12 -3.83
N PHE A 124 -2.25 2.93 -4.38
CA PHE A 124 -1.44 2.69 -5.58
C PHE A 124 -2.27 2.01 -6.66
N SER A 125 -2.16 2.54 -7.89
CA SER A 125 -2.66 1.87 -9.08
C SER A 125 -1.62 0.87 -9.62
N PRO A 126 -2.03 -0.15 -10.40
CA PRO A 126 -1.14 -1.27 -10.77
C PRO A 126 0.12 -0.82 -11.52
N PHE A 127 -0.03 0.12 -12.45
CA PHE A 127 1.05 0.62 -13.32
C PHE A 127 2.05 1.55 -12.61
N LEU A 128 1.79 1.93 -11.35
CA LEU A 128 2.64 2.87 -10.63
C LEU A 128 3.66 2.20 -9.72
N LEU A 129 3.60 0.89 -9.55
CA LEU A 129 4.58 0.16 -8.74
C LEU A 129 5.99 0.28 -9.32
N GLY A 130 6.12 0.35 -10.66
CA GLY A 130 7.39 0.67 -11.33
C GLY A 130 7.92 2.08 -11.04
N VAL A 131 7.07 3.02 -10.61
CA VAL A 131 7.49 4.37 -10.21
C VAL A 131 8.02 4.38 -8.78
N PHE A 132 7.37 3.65 -7.87
CA PHE A 132 7.68 3.65 -6.43
C PHE A 132 8.65 2.55 -6.00
N GLN A 133 9.61 2.19 -6.85
CA GLN A 133 10.53 1.08 -6.60
C GLN A 133 11.39 1.24 -5.34
N ARG A 134 11.61 2.47 -4.85
CA ARG A 134 12.42 2.74 -3.64
C ARG A 134 11.59 2.92 -2.37
N LEU A 135 10.28 2.72 -2.43
CA LEU A 135 9.41 2.90 -1.28
C LEU A 135 9.72 1.83 -0.23
N GLU A 136 10.15 2.27 0.95
CA GLU A 136 10.55 1.41 2.07
C GLU A 136 9.45 1.35 3.14
N LYS A 137 8.68 2.42 3.33
CA LYS A 137 7.65 2.50 4.38
C LYS A 137 6.34 3.08 3.87
N LEU A 138 5.26 2.37 4.18
CA LEU A 138 3.90 2.80 3.93
C LEU A 138 3.11 2.82 5.24
N LYS A 139 2.54 3.99 5.57
CA LYS A 139 1.61 4.15 6.70
C LYS A 139 0.30 4.76 6.23
N VAL A 140 -0.80 4.07 6.51
CA VAL A 140 -2.16 4.55 6.18
C VAL A 140 -3.03 4.42 7.42
N THR A 141 -3.57 5.54 7.90
CA THR A 141 -4.39 5.56 9.12
C THR A 141 -5.70 6.30 8.89
N ASP A 142 -6.80 5.79 9.45
CA ASP A 142 -8.08 6.51 9.54
C ASP A 142 -8.68 6.92 8.18
N CYS A 143 -8.49 6.15 7.11
CA CYS A 143 -9.11 6.43 5.81
C CYS A 143 -10.38 5.59 5.64
N ALA A 144 -11.56 6.18 5.89
CA ALA A 144 -12.82 5.45 6.02
C ALA A 144 -13.31 4.73 4.74
N SER A 145 -13.01 5.25 3.54
CA SER A 145 -13.45 4.66 2.26
C SER A 145 -12.40 3.83 1.54
N LEU A 146 -11.20 3.65 2.10
CA LEU A 146 -10.14 2.93 1.42
C LEU A 146 -10.49 1.45 1.30
N GLU A 147 -10.57 0.93 0.08
CA GLU A 147 -10.89 -0.48 -0.18
C GLU A 147 -9.65 -1.30 -0.52
N GLU A 148 -8.66 -0.68 -1.15
CA GLU A 148 -7.48 -1.36 -1.68
C GLU A 148 -6.21 -0.55 -1.40
N VAL A 149 -5.15 -1.16 -0.91
CA VAL A 149 -3.85 -0.47 -0.84
C VAL A 149 -3.22 -0.47 -2.23
N PHE A 150 -2.98 -1.65 -2.77
CA PHE A 150 -2.51 -1.85 -4.14
C PHE A 150 -3.68 -2.36 -4.99
N GLN A 151 -4.13 -1.54 -5.93
CA GLN A 151 -5.26 -1.85 -6.81
C GLN A 151 -4.93 -3.05 -7.72
N PRO A 152 -5.80 -4.07 -7.83
CA PRO A 152 -5.61 -5.20 -8.73
C PRO A 152 -5.58 -4.79 -10.21
N GLN A 153 -4.83 -5.52 -11.05
CA GLN A 153 -4.96 -5.38 -12.51
C GLN A 153 -6.34 -5.88 -12.97
N VAL A 154 -6.98 -5.11 -13.84
CA VAL A 154 -8.25 -5.49 -14.47
C VAL A 154 -7.96 -6.35 -15.70
N GLN A 155 -8.73 -7.43 -15.87
CA GLN A 155 -8.61 -8.37 -16.99
C GLN A 155 -8.85 -7.65 -18.34
N GLY A 156 -8.03 -7.95 -19.35
CA GLY A 156 -8.21 -7.46 -20.73
C GLY A 156 -7.24 -6.38 -21.20
N LEU A 157 -6.38 -5.86 -20.32
CA LEU A 157 -5.17 -5.11 -20.70
C LEU A 157 -4.00 -6.08 -20.62
N ASP A 158 -3.86 -6.94 -21.64
CA ASP A 158 -2.65 -7.72 -21.89
C ASP A 158 -1.53 -6.77 -22.29
N ILE A 159 -1.08 -5.94 -21.36
CA ILE A 159 0.25 -5.36 -21.46
C ILE A 159 1.17 -6.49 -21.02
N GLU A 160 1.89 -7.04 -21.99
CA GLU A 160 3.04 -7.91 -21.77
C GLU A 160 4.12 -7.11 -21.02
N GLU A 161 3.89 -6.76 -19.76
CA GLU A 161 4.95 -6.27 -18.89
C GLU A 161 5.75 -7.48 -18.42
N THR A 162 6.70 -7.86 -19.26
CA THR A 162 7.72 -8.90 -19.08
C THR A 162 8.69 -8.61 -17.93
N TYR A 163 8.50 -7.54 -17.17
CA TYR A 163 9.45 -7.07 -16.16
C TYR A 163 8.95 -7.39 -14.75
N ALA A 164 9.75 -8.17 -14.01
CA ALA A 164 9.56 -8.35 -12.59
C ALA A 164 9.84 -7.02 -11.85
N VAL A 165 8.87 -6.55 -11.08
CA VAL A 165 8.99 -5.40 -10.18
C VAL A 165 9.32 -5.91 -8.79
N HIS A 166 10.54 -5.66 -8.33
CA HIS A 166 10.97 -5.99 -6.97
C HIS A 166 10.73 -4.79 -6.05
N SER A 167 9.73 -4.89 -5.18
CA SER A 167 9.45 -3.85 -4.20
C SER A 167 10.54 -3.78 -3.13
N GLN A 168 10.91 -2.57 -2.73
CA GLN A 168 11.83 -2.31 -1.61
C GLN A 168 11.07 -2.07 -0.28
N LEU A 169 9.76 -2.35 -0.26
CA LEU A 169 8.90 -2.10 0.88
C LEU A 169 9.30 -3.01 2.05
N ARG A 170 9.60 -2.40 3.19
CA ARG A 170 10.02 -3.05 4.44
C ARG A 170 8.94 -2.98 5.51
N GLU A 171 8.22 -1.85 5.58
CA GLU A 171 7.22 -1.60 6.62
C GLU A 171 5.87 -1.24 6.02
N VAL A 172 4.82 -1.95 6.45
CA VAL A 172 3.43 -1.63 6.14
C VAL A 172 2.63 -1.50 7.43
N ASN A 173 2.09 -0.31 7.66
CA ASN A 173 1.32 0.04 8.84
C ASN A 173 -0.08 0.55 8.43
N LEU A 174 -1.10 -0.28 8.64
CA LEU A 174 -2.49 -0.02 8.25
C LEU A 174 -3.38 0.01 9.48
N VAL A 175 -4.00 1.15 9.77
CA VAL A 175 -4.75 1.37 11.02
C VAL A 175 -6.11 1.99 10.75
N ARG A 176 -7.16 1.40 11.33
CA ARG A 176 -8.54 1.93 11.28
C ARG A 176 -9.00 2.19 9.84
N LEU A 177 -8.97 1.15 9.02
CA LEU A 177 -9.39 1.15 7.62
C LEU A 177 -10.62 0.25 7.47
N PRO A 178 -11.83 0.73 7.84
CA PRO A 178 -13.00 -0.13 8.04
C PRO A 178 -13.48 -0.82 6.76
N LYS A 179 -13.24 -0.23 5.57
CA LYS A 179 -13.61 -0.79 4.26
C LYS A 179 -12.48 -1.50 3.52
N LEU A 180 -11.29 -1.61 4.11
CA LEU A 180 -10.14 -2.23 3.44
C LEU A 180 -10.44 -3.71 3.18
N LYS A 181 -10.43 -4.11 1.91
CA LYS A 181 -10.69 -5.49 1.46
C LYS A 181 -9.41 -6.20 1.04
N HIS A 182 -8.49 -5.49 0.39
CA HIS A 182 -7.26 -6.05 -0.17
C HIS A 182 -6.06 -5.15 0.10
N VAL A 183 -5.01 -5.73 0.68
CA VAL A 183 -3.73 -5.02 0.80
C VAL A 183 -2.98 -5.15 -0.51
N TRP A 184 -2.67 -6.37 -0.94
CA TRP A 184 -1.78 -6.66 -2.05
C TRP A 184 -2.50 -6.99 -3.35
N THR A 185 -1.81 -6.80 -4.48
CA THR A 185 -2.29 -7.22 -5.79
C THR A 185 -2.10 -8.72 -6.01
N LYS A 186 -3.08 -9.35 -6.67
CA LYS A 186 -2.95 -10.71 -7.22
C LYS A 186 -2.48 -10.59 -8.67
N HIS A 187 -1.21 -10.92 -8.97
CA HIS A 187 -0.73 -11.00 -10.36
C HIS A 187 -0.54 -12.46 -10.77
N ARG A 188 -1.22 -12.86 -11.86
CA ARG A 188 -1.20 -14.22 -12.43
C ARG A 188 0.15 -14.70 -12.98
N LYS A 189 1.18 -13.86 -12.97
CA LYS A 189 2.55 -14.24 -13.42
C LYS A 189 3.60 -14.05 -12.33
N GLY A 190 3.21 -13.64 -11.12
CA GLY A 190 4.18 -13.41 -10.03
C GLY A 190 5.17 -12.27 -10.28
N ASN A 191 4.87 -11.33 -11.18
CA ASN A 191 5.81 -10.27 -11.58
C ASN A 191 6.05 -9.20 -10.49
N ILE A 192 5.43 -9.28 -9.31
CA ILE A 192 5.66 -8.31 -8.23
C ILE A 192 6.06 -9.05 -6.96
N SER A 193 7.28 -8.80 -6.49
CA SER A 193 7.83 -9.36 -5.26
C SER A 193 7.82 -8.32 -4.13
N PHE A 194 7.51 -8.80 -2.92
CA PHE A 194 7.64 -8.05 -1.66
C PHE A 194 8.62 -8.75 -0.70
N GLU A 195 9.66 -9.41 -1.24
CA GLU A 195 10.66 -10.19 -0.50
C GLU A 195 11.38 -9.44 0.63
N ASN A 196 11.45 -8.11 0.54
CA ASN A 196 12.12 -7.24 1.53
C ASN A 196 11.20 -6.81 2.69
N LEU A 197 9.95 -7.28 2.72
CA LEU A 197 8.98 -6.92 3.74
C LEU A 197 9.38 -7.51 5.09
N GLN A 198 9.49 -6.65 6.11
CA GLN A 198 10.02 -6.99 7.43
C GLN A 198 8.98 -6.81 8.54
N ASP A 199 8.20 -5.73 8.51
CA ASP A 199 7.21 -5.42 9.55
C ASP A 199 5.85 -5.12 8.92
N VAL A 200 4.85 -5.91 9.30
CA VAL A 200 3.45 -5.71 8.91
C VAL A 200 2.60 -5.53 10.16
N PHE A 201 2.03 -4.34 10.29
CA PHE A 201 1.17 -3.95 11.39
C PHE A 201 -0.22 -3.57 10.87
N ILE A 202 -1.23 -4.37 11.25
CA ILE A 202 -2.63 -4.17 10.87
C ILE A 202 -3.48 -4.04 12.13
N LEU A 203 -4.21 -2.93 12.27
CA LEU A 203 -5.04 -2.65 13.44
C LEU A 203 -6.41 -2.13 13.01
N GLU A 204 -7.49 -2.73 13.50
CA GLU A 204 -8.87 -2.23 13.29
C GLU A 204 -9.29 -2.15 11.80
N CYS A 205 -8.95 -3.16 10.99
CA CYS A 205 -9.34 -3.28 9.59
C CYS A 205 -10.45 -4.33 9.42
N GLY A 206 -11.70 -3.93 9.70
CA GLY A 206 -12.83 -4.86 9.87
C GLY A 206 -13.31 -5.59 8.60
N SER A 207 -13.13 -5.01 7.41
CA SER A 207 -13.54 -5.65 6.14
C SER A 207 -12.46 -6.52 5.51
N LEU A 208 -11.27 -6.58 6.11
CA LEU A 208 -10.13 -7.31 5.57
C LEU A 208 -10.30 -8.80 5.84
N LYS A 209 -10.61 -9.59 4.80
CA LYS A 209 -10.86 -11.05 4.91
C LYS A 209 -9.61 -11.90 4.78
N THR A 210 -8.66 -11.47 3.94
CA THR A 210 -7.38 -12.17 3.71
C THR A 210 -6.25 -11.15 3.78
N LEU A 211 -5.08 -11.55 4.31
CA LEU A 211 -3.94 -10.64 4.38
C LEU A 211 -3.03 -10.78 3.16
N PHE A 212 -2.51 -11.98 2.88
CA PHE A 212 -1.56 -12.23 1.80
C PHE A 212 -2.15 -13.13 0.71
N PRO A 213 -1.96 -12.83 -0.58
CA PRO A 213 -2.05 -13.84 -1.63
C PRO A 213 -0.97 -14.92 -1.46
N PHE A 214 -1.27 -16.17 -1.84
CA PHE A 214 -0.30 -17.27 -1.90
C PHE A 214 1.02 -16.86 -2.58
N SER A 215 0.92 -16.22 -3.75
CA SER A 215 2.06 -15.79 -4.57
C SER A 215 3.02 -14.84 -3.86
N ILE A 216 2.55 -14.09 -2.85
CA ILE A 216 3.38 -13.20 -2.05
C ILE A 216 3.87 -13.92 -0.79
N ALA A 217 2.97 -14.65 -0.12
CA ALA A 217 3.26 -15.31 1.14
C ALA A 217 4.44 -16.29 1.07
N LYS A 218 4.62 -16.98 -0.06
CA LYS A 218 5.73 -17.93 -0.27
C LYS A 218 7.12 -17.29 -0.23
N ASP A 219 7.24 -16.00 -0.56
CA ASP A 219 8.51 -15.29 -0.73
C ASP A 219 8.82 -14.32 0.44
N LEU A 220 8.03 -14.35 1.52
CA LEU A 220 8.19 -13.48 2.70
C LEU A 220 9.30 -13.94 3.65
N HIS A 221 10.48 -14.26 3.11
CA HIS A 221 11.60 -14.80 3.88
C HIS A 221 12.21 -13.80 4.86
N GLN A 222 12.10 -12.49 4.59
CA GLN A 222 12.62 -11.42 5.46
C GLN A 222 11.60 -10.90 6.48
N LEU A 223 10.37 -11.46 6.53
CA LEU A 223 9.36 -10.99 7.46
C LEU A 223 9.79 -11.26 8.89
N GLU A 224 10.01 -10.21 9.68
CA GLU A 224 10.50 -10.28 11.06
C GLU A 224 9.36 -10.16 12.08
N ARG A 225 8.35 -9.34 11.77
CA ARG A 225 7.24 -9.01 12.67
C ARG A 225 5.91 -8.96 11.93
N LEU A 226 4.94 -9.70 12.43
CA LEU A 226 3.56 -9.65 11.97
C LEU A 226 2.62 -9.40 13.15
N THR A 227 1.94 -8.26 13.13
CA THR A 227 0.94 -7.89 14.14
C THR A 227 -0.39 -7.62 13.47
N ILE A 228 -1.41 -8.38 13.85
CA ILE A 228 -2.77 -8.21 13.39
C ILE A 228 -3.68 -8.11 14.62
N THR A 229 -4.44 -7.03 14.71
CA THR A 229 -5.30 -6.78 15.88
C THR A 229 -6.67 -6.25 15.47
N ARG A 230 -7.75 -6.83 15.98
CA ARG A 230 -9.13 -6.35 15.77
C ARG A 230 -9.51 -6.23 14.29
N CYS A 231 -9.23 -7.26 13.50
CA CYS A 231 -9.50 -7.30 12.05
C CYS A 231 -10.48 -8.42 11.69
N GLY A 232 -11.17 -8.29 10.56
CA GLY A 232 -12.17 -9.25 10.09
C GLY A 232 -11.63 -10.47 9.33
N LEU A 233 -10.34 -10.81 9.52
CA LEU A 233 -9.67 -11.86 8.74
C LEU A 233 -10.35 -13.22 8.94
N GLU A 234 -10.56 -13.94 7.84
CA GLU A 234 -11.04 -15.33 7.79
C GLU A 234 -9.86 -16.31 7.64
N GLU A 235 -8.84 -15.91 6.88
CA GLU A 235 -7.58 -16.62 6.63
C GLU A 235 -6.41 -15.64 6.51
N ILE A 236 -5.18 -16.05 6.84
CA ILE A 236 -4.00 -15.18 6.71
C ILE A 236 -3.53 -15.15 5.25
N VAL A 237 -3.44 -16.32 4.62
CA VAL A 237 -3.01 -16.51 3.23
C VAL A 237 -4.17 -17.05 2.40
N SER A 238 -4.47 -16.40 1.28
CA SER A 238 -5.55 -16.83 0.38
C SER A 238 -5.08 -17.81 -0.69
N LYS A 239 -5.92 -18.81 -1.00
CA LYS A 239 -5.72 -19.74 -2.12
C LYS A 239 -5.68 -19.03 -3.48
N SER A 240 -4.91 -19.57 -4.42
CA SER A 240 -4.83 -19.16 -5.83
C SER A 240 -5.21 -20.29 -6.78
N ALA A 241 -5.48 -19.99 -8.05
CA ALA A 241 -5.78 -20.99 -9.08
C ALA A 241 -4.54 -21.78 -9.54
N GLU A 242 -3.34 -21.29 -9.21
CA GLU A 242 -2.06 -21.97 -9.45
C GLU A 242 -1.73 -22.99 -8.34
N ASP A 243 -2.54 -23.04 -7.29
CA ASP A 243 -2.40 -23.97 -6.19
C ASP A 243 -2.94 -25.33 -6.67
N SER A 244 -2.08 -26.22 -7.17
CA SER A 244 -2.48 -27.60 -7.43
C SER A 244 -2.72 -28.30 -6.09
N ASP A 245 -3.83 -29.03 -5.98
CA ASP A 245 -4.15 -29.82 -4.78
C ASP A 245 -3.19 -31.03 -4.60
N GLU A 246 -2.25 -31.23 -5.53
CA GLU A 246 -1.33 -32.37 -5.57
C GLU A 246 0.06 -32.05 -4.99
N GLN A 247 0.43 -30.78 -4.82
CA GLN A 247 1.75 -30.38 -4.31
C GLN A 247 1.66 -30.01 -2.82
N GLU A 248 2.55 -30.58 -2.02
CA GLU A 248 2.72 -30.16 -0.63
C GLU A 248 3.23 -28.71 -0.58
N ILE A 249 2.38 -27.79 -0.13
CA ILE A 249 2.71 -26.36 -0.01
C ILE A 249 3.48 -26.13 1.29
N CYS A 250 4.64 -25.50 1.21
CA CYS A 250 5.43 -25.11 2.38
C CYS A 250 5.63 -23.60 2.42
N PHE A 251 5.25 -22.97 3.54
CA PHE A 251 5.55 -21.57 3.83
C PHE A 251 6.70 -21.47 4.82
N ALA A 252 7.81 -20.85 4.41
CA ALA A 252 9.01 -20.70 5.22
C ALA A 252 9.23 -19.25 5.66
N PHE A 253 8.86 -18.94 6.91
CA PHE A 253 9.03 -17.63 7.54
C PHE A 253 10.32 -17.59 8.35
N ASN A 254 11.46 -17.61 7.65
CA ASN A 254 12.78 -17.86 8.24
C ASN A 254 13.24 -16.79 9.24
N GLN A 255 12.75 -15.55 9.12
CA GLN A 255 13.15 -14.44 9.99
C GLN A 255 12.05 -14.01 10.97
N LEU A 256 10.86 -14.62 10.94
CA LEU A 256 9.73 -14.17 11.74
C LEU A 256 10.00 -14.45 13.21
N SER A 257 10.26 -13.39 13.97
CA SER A 257 10.61 -13.46 15.39
C SER A 257 9.44 -13.09 16.30
N PHE A 258 8.46 -12.34 15.78
CA PHE A 258 7.30 -11.88 16.52
C PHE A 258 6.01 -12.05 15.70
N LEU A 259 5.10 -12.88 16.20
CA LEU A 259 3.76 -13.04 15.64
C LEU A 259 2.71 -12.68 16.72
N ARG A 260 1.87 -11.69 16.42
CA ARG A 260 0.71 -11.34 17.25
C ARG A 260 -0.56 -11.38 16.42
N LEU A 261 -1.50 -12.23 16.86
CA LEU A 261 -2.87 -12.32 16.37
C LEU A 261 -3.79 -12.02 17.56
N TRP A 262 -4.48 -10.88 17.53
CA TRP A 262 -5.24 -10.40 18.69
C TRP A 262 -6.65 -9.99 18.30
N ASP A 263 -7.65 -10.58 18.94
CA ASP A 263 -9.08 -10.31 18.75
C ASP A 263 -9.46 -10.43 17.26
N LEU A 264 -9.29 -11.63 16.72
CA LEU A 264 -9.60 -11.99 15.33
C LEU A 264 -10.71 -13.05 15.33
N PRO A 265 -11.97 -12.67 15.63
CA PRO A 265 -13.05 -13.64 15.89
C PRO A 265 -13.44 -14.48 14.66
N ASN A 266 -13.16 -13.98 13.45
CA ASN A 266 -13.48 -14.66 12.20
C ASN A 266 -12.35 -15.58 11.69
N LEU A 267 -11.17 -15.56 12.31
CA LEU A 267 -9.99 -16.22 11.77
C LEU A 267 -10.06 -17.73 12.00
N THR A 268 -10.05 -18.50 10.91
CA THR A 268 -10.27 -19.96 10.94
C THR A 268 -8.98 -20.76 10.68
N CYS A 269 -8.12 -20.30 9.76
CA CYS A 269 -6.90 -21.00 9.40
C CYS A 269 -5.79 -20.04 8.96
N PHE A 270 -4.56 -20.55 8.88
CA PHE A 270 -3.46 -19.84 8.23
C PHE A 270 -3.64 -19.80 6.71
N TYR A 271 -3.85 -20.97 6.10
CA TYR A 271 -4.08 -21.18 4.68
C TYR A 271 -5.13 -22.30 4.50
N PRO A 272 -6.09 -22.18 3.56
CA PRO A 272 -7.21 -23.12 3.44
C PRO A 272 -6.86 -24.48 2.77
N GLY A 273 -5.73 -24.59 2.07
CA GLY A 273 -5.26 -25.86 1.47
C GLY A 273 -4.35 -26.67 2.40
N MET A 274 -3.94 -27.86 1.97
CA MET A 274 -2.91 -28.63 2.67
C MET A 274 -1.59 -27.88 2.63
N HIS A 275 -0.99 -27.65 3.81
CA HIS A 275 0.24 -26.88 3.91
C HIS A 275 1.04 -27.24 5.16
N ARG A 276 2.34 -26.96 5.08
CA ARG A 276 3.27 -26.89 6.21
C ARG A 276 3.75 -25.45 6.39
N THR A 277 4.03 -25.09 7.64
CA THR A 277 4.63 -23.79 7.98
C THR A 277 5.86 -24.01 8.85
N THR A 278 6.95 -23.31 8.55
CA THR A 278 8.17 -23.31 9.38
C THR A 278 8.46 -21.90 9.90
N TRP A 279 8.81 -21.83 11.19
CA TRP A 279 9.03 -20.58 11.93
C TRP A 279 10.35 -20.62 12.73
N PRO A 280 11.50 -20.89 12.10
CA PRO A 280 12.74 -21.24 12.83
C PRO A 280 13.27 -20.12 13.73
N ALA A 281 12.94 -18.86 13.45
CA ALA A 281 13.37 -17.70 14.23
C ALA A 281 12.33 -17.20 15.25
N LEU A 282 11.18 -17.88 15.41
CA LEU A 282 10.07 -17.40 16.22
C LEU A 282 10.42 -17.36 17.71
N LYS A 283 10.39 -16.16 18.28
CA LYS A 283 10.68 -15.92 19.71
C LYS A 283 9.42 -15.67 20.52
N GLN A 284 8.44 -15.00 19.92
CA GLN A 284 7.21 -14.59 20.60
C GLN A 284 5.99 -14.88 19.74
N LEU A 285 5.04 -15.62 20.32
CA LEU A 285 3.76 -15.94 19.70
C LEU A 285 2.62 -15.52 20.63
N GLN A 286 1.79 -14.59 20.18
CA GLN A 286 0.67 -14.06 20.98
C GLN A 286 -0.63 -14.26 20.22
N ILE A 287 -1.50 -15.14 20.74
CA ILE A 287 -2.79 -15.47 20.12
C ILE A 287 -3.88 -15.28 21.18
N TYR A 288 -4.69 -14.25 21.04
CA TYR A 288 -5.74 -13.95 22.01
C TYR A 288 -7.03 -13.61 21.31
N GLY A 289 -8.17 -14.18 21.73
CA GLY A 289 -9.48 -13.87 21.12
C GLY A 289 -9.62 -14.35 19.67
N CYS A 290 -8.98 -15.46 19.31
CA CYS A 290 -9.02 -16.07 17.97
C CYS A 290 -9.76 -17.42 18.03
N GLY A 291 -11.08 -17.41 18.25
CA GLY A 291 -11.86 -18.55 18.75
C GLY A 291 -11.99 -19.81 17.87
N ARG A 292 -11.24 -19.93 16.75
CA ARG A 292 -11.37 -21.05 15.80
C ARG A 292 -10.06 -21.50 15.12
N ILE A 293 -8.90 -21.01 15.57
CA ILE A 293 -7.71 -21.02 14.72
C ILE A 293 -6.94 -22.35 14.72
N LYS A 294 -6.64 -22.87 13.52
CA LYS A 294 -5.58 -23.86 13.28
C LYS A 294 -4.48 -23.20 12.44
N ILE A 295 -3.45 -22.67 13.10
CA ILE A 295 -2.37 -21.93 12.41
C ILE A 295 -1.32 -22.89 11.83
N PHE A 296 -1.13 -24.04 12.47
CA PHE A 296 0.01 -24.93 12.26
C PHE A 296 -0.18 -25.98 11.16
N GLY A 297 -1.11 -25.77 10.24
CA GLY A 297 -1.41 -26.74 9.18
C GLY A 297 -1.96 -28.07 9.70
N HIS A 298 -1.85 -29.10 8.85
CA HIS A 298 -2.37 -30.46 9.12
C HIS A 298 -1.31 -31.42 9.69
N GLU A 299 -0.02 -31.07 9.62
CA GLU A 299 1.11 -31.89 10.12
C GLU A 299 1.99 -31.05 11.06
N GLU A 300 2.69 -31.73 11.99
CA GLU A 300 3.48 -31.13 13.07
C GLU A 300 4.36 -29.98 12.57
N SER A 301 3.99 -28.74 12.90
CA SER A 301 4.82 -27.58 12.63
C SER A 301 6.08 -27.63 13.50
N GLU A 302 7.24 -27.49 12.88
CA GLU A 302 8.52 -27.36 13.60
C GLU A 302 8.60 -25.97 14.23
N ILE A 303 8.18 -25.87 15.50
CA ILE A 303 8.27 -24.65 16.30
C ILE A 303 9.30 -24.89 17.40
N PRO A 304 10.41 -24.13 17.45
CA PRO A 304 11.21 -24.03 18.66
C PRO A 304 10.32 -23.52 19.80
N HIS A 305 10.39 -24.07 21.01
CA HIS A 305 9.51 -23.69 22.13
C HIS A 305 9.45 -22.15 22.29
N PRO A 306 8.34 -21.48 21.92
CA PRO A 306 8.30 -20.02 21.94
C PRO A 306 8.43 -19.53 23.39
N LEU A 307 9.18 -18.45 23.62
CA LEU A 307 9.47 -17.95 24.97
C LEU A 307 8.20 -17.53 25.73
N PHE A 308 7.14 -17.17 25.00
CA PHE A 308 5.82 -16.84 25.55
C PHE A 308 4.75 -17.26 24.55
N VAL A 309 3.89 -18.19 24.96
CA VAL A 309 2.60 -18.50 24.34
C VAL A 309 1.53 -18.04 25.32
N ILE A 310 0.81 -16.96 25.01
CA ILE A 310 -0.42 -16.64 25.72
C ILE A 310 -1.53 -17.19 24.86
N GLU A 311 -1.93 -18.44 25.12
CA GLU A 311 -3.19 -18.99 24.63
C GLU A 311 -4.23 -18.81 25.73
N LYS A 312 -5.18 -17.91 25.51
CA LYS A 312 -6.49 -18.01 26.18
C LYS A 312 -7.50 -18.27 25.08
N VAL A 313 -7.85 -19.55 24.95
CA VAL A 313 -9.00 -20.06 24.19
C VAL A 313 -10.27 -19.48 24.79
#